data_AF-A0A098RZD1-F1
#
_entry.id   AF-A0A098RZD1-F1
#
_cell.length_a   1.000
_cell.length_b   1.000
_cell.length_c   1.000
_cell.angle_alpha   90.00
_cell.angle_beta   90.00
_cell.angle_gamma   90.00
#
_symmetry.space_group_name_H-M   'P 1'
#
loop_
_entity.id
_entity.type
_entity.pdbx_description
1 polymer ?
#
loop_
_entity_poly.entity_id
_entity_poly.type
_entity_poly.pdbx_seq_one_letter_code
_entity_poly.pdbx_strand_id
1 'polypeptide(L)' 'MQYKTYRDEGLLIGSGPVEAAHRSVLQQRLKLSGQRWTVDGAQAIADLRCYRKSGAWSTIQQLVAAA' A
#
# COMPACT_ATOMS: atom_id res chain seq x y z
N MET A 1 -11.56 20.97 2.52
CA MET A 1 -10.84 19.99 1.68
C MET A 1 -10.26 20.71 0.46
N GLN A 2 -8.99 20.50 0.12
CA GLN A 2 -8.25 21.23 -0.94
C GLN A 2 -8.47 20.61 -2.34
N TYR A 3 -9.73 20.42 -2.74
CA TYR A 3 -10.05 19.69 -3.97
C TYR A 3 -9.49 20.34 -5.24
N LYS A 4 -9.53 21.67 -5.32
CA LYS A 4 -9.00 22.40 -6.49
C LYS A 4 -7.50 22.16 -6.65
N THR A 5 -6.74 22.35 -5.57
CA THR A 5 -5.29 22.16 -5.55
C THR A 5 -4.89 20.78 -6.05
N TYR A 6 -5.49 19.72 -5.51
CA TYR A 6 -5.13 18.36 -5.91
C TYR A 6 -5.57 17.99 -7.33
N ARG A 7 -6.66 18.57 -7.84
CA ARG A 7 -7.02 18.42 -9.26
C ARG A 7 -6.04 19.16 -10.16
N ASP A 8 -5.64 20.37 -9.78
CA ASP A 8 -4.68 21.18 -10.52
C ASP A 8 -3.30 20.49 -10.55
N GLU A 9 -2.93 19.76 -9.50
CA GLU A 9 -1.72 18.90 -9.42
C GLU A 9 -1.87 17.56 -10.18
N GLY A 10 -3.04 17.27 -10.75
CA GLY A 10 -3.30 16.01 -11.46
C GLY A 10 -3.39 14.77 -10.57
N LEU A 11 -3.58 14.94 -9.26
CA LEU A 11 -3.66 13.84 -8.31
C LEU A 11 -5.00 13.08 -8.44
N LEU A 12 -4.91 11.76 -8.31
CA LEU A 12 -6.07 10.88 -8.30
C LEU A 12 -6.79 10.96 -6.94
N ILE A 13 -7.68 11.94 -6.79
CA ILE A 13 -8.47 12.17 -5.56
C ILE A 13 -9.89 11.57 -5.60
N GLY A 14 -10.22 10.86 -6.68
CA GLY A 14 -11.48 10.14 -6.79
C GLY A 14 -11.47 8.87 -5.93
N SER A 15 -12.64 8.46 -5.44
CA SER A 15 -12.77 7.23 -4.66
C SER A 15 -12.43 5.97 -5.45
N GLY A 16 -12.70 5.93 -6.76
CA GLY A 16 -12.43 4.77 -7.62
C GLY A 16 -10.96 4.30 -7.58
N PRO A 17 -9.99 5.17 -7.92
CA PRO A 17 -8.57 4.84 -7.79
C PRO A 17 -8.15 4.42 -6.38
N VAL A 18 -8.68 5.09 -5.34
CA VAL A 18 -8.37 4.77 -3.94
C VAL A 18 -8.87 3.36 -3.57
N GLU A 19 -10.11 3.03 -3.93
CA GLU A 19 -10.68 1.69 -3.69
C GLU A 19 -9.96 0.59 -4.50
N ALA A 20 -9.55 0.90 -5.73
CA ALA A 20 -8.76 -0.01 -6.55
C ALA A 20 -7.37 -0.28 -5.92
N ALA A 21 -6.71 0.75 -5.39
CA ALA A 21 -5.45 0.60 -4.67
C ALA A 21 -5.65 -0.22 -3.38
N HIS A 22 -6.66 0.11 -2.57
CA HIS A 22 -6.99 -0.63 -1.36
C HIS A 22 -7.23 -2.13 -1.64
N ARG A 23 -7.97 -2.47 -2.70
CA ARG A 23 -8.23 -3.86 -3.09
C ARG A 23 -6.97 -4.58 -3.58
N SER A 24 -6.17 -3.93 -4.42
CA SER A 24 -5.03 -4.57 -5.10
C SER A 24 -3.74 -4.62 -4.27
N VAL A 25 -3.51 -3.63 -3.40
CA VAL A 25 -2.32 -3.56 -2.54
C VAL A 25 -2.55 -4.35 -1.25
N LEU A 26 -3.62 -4.01 -0.52
CA LEU A 26 -3.86 -4.51 0.84
C LEU A 26 -4.74 -5.76 0.86
N GLN A 27 -5.98 -5.70 0.36
CA GLN A 27 -6.96 -6.79 0.53
C GLN A 27 -6.46 -8.12 -0.06
N GLN A 28 -5.70 -8.09 -1.15
CA GLN A 28 -5.10 -9.29 -1.76
C GLN A 28 -4.24 -10.14 -0.80
N ARG A 29 -3.76 -9.57 0.32
CA ARG A 29 -2.93 -10.30 1.29
C ARG A 29 -3.43 -10.23 2.73
N LEU A 30 -4.18 -9.18 3.08
CA LEU A 30 -4.64 -8.91 4.44
C LEU A 30 -6.11 -9.28 4.69
N LYS A 31 -6.88 -9.62 3.64
CA LYS A 31 -8.31 -9.94 3.73
C LYS A 31 -8.62 -11.32 3.16
N LEU A 32 -7.83 -12.33 3.54
CA LEU A 32 -8.08 -13.73 3.17
C LEU A 32 -8.79 -14.49 4.30
N SER A 33 -9.44 -15.60 3.95
CA SER A 33 -10.21 -16.41 4.90
C SER A 33 -9.33 -16.90 6.05
N GLY A 34 -9.84 -16.83 7.29
CA GLY A 34 -9.17 -17.32 8.49
C GLY A 34 -7.99 -16.47 8.99
N GLN A 35 -7.63 -15.39 8.30
CA GLN A 35 -6.54 -14.53 8.76
C GLN A 35 -6.94 -13.71 9.99
N ARG A 36 -6.02 -13.63 10.95
CA ARG A 36 -6.07 -12.73 12.09
C ARG A 36 -4.74 -12.01 12.18
N TRP A 37 -4.78 -10.71 12.41
CA TRP A 37 -3.60 -9.88 12.45
C TRP A 37 -3.61 -9.05 13.72
N THR A 38 -2.44 -8.86 14.32
CA THR A 38 -2.20 -7.70 15.19
C THR A 38 -2.07 -6.47 14.30
N VAL A 39 -2.25 -5.27 14.88
CA VAL A 39 -2.05 -4.01 14.14
C VAL A 39 -0.64 -3.95 13.56
N ASP A 40 0.38 -4.27 14.37
CA ASP A 40 1.78 -4.25 13.96
C ASP A 40 2.07 -5.28 12.85
N GLY A 41 1.51 -6.49 12.96
CA GLY A 41 1.68 -7.54 11.95
C GLY A 41 1.01 -7.18 10.63
N ALA A 42 -0.19 -6.59 10.68
CA ALA A 42 -0.88 -6.10 9.48
C ALA A 42 -0.09 -4.97 8.81
N GLN A 43 0.45 -4.03 9.60
CA GLN A 43 1.24 -2.91 9.11
C GLN A 43 2.52 -3.39 8.42
N ALA A 44 3.26 -4.33 9.03
CA ALA A 44 4.47 -4.89 8.43
C ALA A 44 4.21 -5.52 7.04
N ILE A 45 3.11 -6.25 6.89
CA ILE A 45 2.71 -6.80 5.59
C ILE A 45 2.26 -5.71 4.62
N ALA A 46 1.52 -4.70 5.10
CA ALA A 46 1.11 -3.57 4.28
C ALA A 46 2.32 -2.82 3.69
N ASP A 47 3.36 -2.58 4.50
CA ASP A 47 4.58 -1.89 4.07
C ASP A 47 5.30 -2.68 2.97
N LEU A 48 5.50 -3.99 3.17
CA LEU A 48 6.08 -4.86 2.15
C LEU A 48 5.26 -4.84 0.84
N ARG A 49 3.93 -4.78 0.94
CA ARG A 49 3.05 -4.69 -0.23
C ARG A 49 3.17 -3.35 -0.94
N CYS A 50 3.31 -2.25 -0.21
CA CYS A 50 3.56 -0.93 -0.75
C CYS A 50 4.88 -0.91 -1.54
N TYR A 51 6.01 -1.33 -0.94
CA TYR A 51 7.30 -1.41 -1.62
C TYR A 51 7.25 -2.26 -2.89
N ARG A 52 6.55 -3.40 -2.84
CA ARG A 52 6.42 -4.28 -4.02
C ARG A 52 5.60 -3.63 -5.13
N LYS A 53 4.50 -2.94 -4.80
CA LYS A 53 3.57 -2.35 -5.78
C LYS A 53 4.03 -1.00 -6.32
N SER A 54 4.87 -0.27 -5.58
CA SER A 54 5.52 0.96 -6.05
C SER A 54 6.78 0.71 -6.90
N GLY A 55 7.21 -0.55 -7.04
CA GLY A 55 8.45 -0.90 -7.75
C GLY A 55 9.72 -0.71 -6.91
N ALA A 56 9.61 -0.28 -5.66
CA ALA A 56 10.72 -0.03 -4.74
C ALA A 56 11.17 -1.29 -3.96
N TRP A 57 11.03 -2.49 -4.54
CA TRP A 57 11.38 -3.74 -3.86
C TRP A 57 12.89 -3.88 -3.61
N SER A 58 13.71 -3.26 -4.46
CA SER A 58 15.16 -3.23 -4.30
C SER A 58 15.60 -2.67 -2.95
N THR A 59 14.86 -1.69 -2.40
CA THR A 59 15.12 -1.15 -1.06
C THR A 59 15.05 -2.23 0.02
N ILE A 60 14.05 -3.12 -0.06
CA ILE A 60 13.92 -4.23 0.89
C ILE A 60 15.06 -5.23 0.71
N GLN A 61 15.45 -5.53 -0.53
CA GLN A 61 16.58 -6.43 -0.80
C GLN A 61 17.89 -5.90 -0.22
N GLN A 62 18.14 -4.59 -0.34
CA GLN A 62 19.33 -3.95 0.23
C GLN A 62 19.30 -3.95 1.76
N LEU A 63 18.15 -3.65 2.37
CA LEU A 63 17.99 -3.68 3.83
C LEU A 63 18.26 -5.08 4.41
N VAL A 64 17.73 -6.13 3.75
CA VAL A 64 17.95 -7.51 4.19
C VAL A 64 19.40 -7.94 3.99
N ALA A 65 20.07 -7.50 2.93
CA ALA A 65 21.48 -7.80 2.71
C ALA A 65 22.44 -7.12 3.70
N ALA A 66 22.00 -6.04 4.34
CA ALA A 66 22.78 -5.28 5.31
C ALA A 66 22.55 -5.71 6.78
N ALA A 67 21.59 -6.63 7.02
CA ALA A 67 21.25 -7.17 8.33
C ALA A 67 22.01 -8.47 8.61
#